data_AF-A0A849Q4T3-F1
#
_entry.id   AF-A0A849Q4T3-F1
#
_cell.length_a   1.000
_cell.length_b   1.000
_cell.length_c   1.000
_cell.angle_alpha   90.00
_cell.angle_beta   90.00
_cell.angle_gamma   90.00
#
_symmetry.space_group_name_H-M   'P 1'
#
loop_
_entity.id
_entity.type
_entity.pdbx_description
1 polymer ?
#
loop_
_entity_poly.entity_id
_entity_poly.type
_entity_poly.pdbx_seq_one_letter_code
_entity_poly.pdbx_strand_id
1 'polypeptide(L)'
;HHWSAKVDTLLGTYHRETYTRKEIGSVVEVFDLRDVRVFETTHYIKCLTCEDRFKCEDPLDPEIVRSGVKDIEDDLQKLEAFPDREQVDILSEEGRALMNRVHETGVYPASTMFVIGRK
;
A
#
# COMPACT_ATOMS: atom_id res chain seq x y z
N HIS A 1 0.18 3.05 3.30
CA HIS A 1 0.06 3.81 2.03
C HIS A 1 -0.76 5.08 2.17
N HIS A 2 -2.11 5.03 2.20
CA HIS A 2 -2.93 6.26 2.18
C HIS A 2 -2.62 7.23 3.32
N TRP A 3 -2.46 6.75 4.55
CA TRP A 3 -2.09 7.59 5.68
C TRP A 3 -0.71 8.25 5.49
N SER A 4 0.32 7.48 5.12
CA SER A 4 1.64 8.01 4.78
C SER A 4 1.59 9.03 3.63
N ALA A 5 0.72 8.82 2.64
CA ALA A 5 0.52 9.78 1.55
C ALA A 5 -0.09 11.12 2.04
N LYS A 6 -0.96 11.09 3.06
CA LYS A 6 -1.45 12.31 3.72
C LYS A 6 -0.30 13.03 4.44
N VAL A 7 0.54 12.29 5.17
CA VAL A 7 1.72 12.85 5.87
C VAL A 7 2.66 13.51 4.88
N ASP A 8 3.07 12.81 3.83
CA ASP A 8 3.96 13.34 2.80
C ASP A 8 3.36 14.57 2.11
N THR A 9 2.07 14.52 1.76
CA THR A 9 1.37 15.66 1.14
C THR A 9 1.34 16.88 2.06
N LEU A 10 1.09 16.67 3.36
CA LEU A 10 1.11 17.73 4.35
C LEU A 10 2.50 18.39 4.45
N LEU A 11 3.55 17.57 4.35
CA LEU A 11 4.95 18.01 4.35
C LEU A 11 5.41 18.59 2.99
N GLY A 12 4.51 18.72 2.01
CA GLY A 12 4.81 19.25 0.68
C GLY A 12 5.49 18.27 -0.27
N THR A 13 5.58 16.98 0.11
CA THR A 13 6.08 15.91 -0.75
C THR A 13 4.93 15.32 -1.55
N TYR A 14 5.05 15.33 -2.88
CA TYR A 14 4.04 14.72 -3.74
C TYR A 14 4.02 13.20 -3.55
N HIS A 15 2.91 12.69 -3.02
CA HIS A 15 2.65 11.26 -2.90
C HIS A 15 1.28 10.95 -3.50
N ARG A 16 1.27 10.24 -4.62
CA ARG A 16 0.01 9.90 -5.31
C ARG A 16 -0.72 8.78 -4.58
N GLU A 17 -2.03 8.93 -4.43
CA GLU A 17 -2.89 7.82 -4.02
C GLU A 17 -2.80 6.66 -5.02
N THR A 18 -3.01 5.43 -4.54
CA THR A 18 -3.09 4.26 -5.39
C THR A 18 -4.26 4.36 -6.35
N TYR A 19 -4.08 3.94 -7.60
CA TYR A 19 -5.18 3.83 -8.54
C TYR A 19 -6.20 2.79 -8.09
N THR A 20 -7.47 3.13 -8.23
CA THR A 20 -8.58 2.19 -8.10
C THR A 20 -8.54 1.18 -9.26
N ARG A 21 -9.15 0.01 -9.05
CA ARG A 21 -9.33 -0.99 -10.12
C ARG A 21 -9.98 -0.39 -11.38
N LYS A 22 -10.95 0.51 -11.19
CA LYS A 22 -11.64 1.19 -12.30
C LYS A 22 -10.70 2.08 -13.10
N GLU A 23 -9.84 2.85 -12.44
CA GLU A 23 -8.87 3.71 -13.12
C GLU A 23 -7.87 2.87 -13.92
N ILE A 24 -7.35 1.79 -13.34
CA ILE A 24 -6.44 0.89 -14.08
C ILE A 24 -7.17 0.25 -15.28
N GLY A 25 -8.44 -0.18 -15.09
CA GLY A 25 -9.27 -0.70 -16.17
C GLY A 25 -9.50 0.31 -17.31
N SER A 26 -9.76 1.57 -16.98
CA SER A 26 -9.96 2.62 -17.98
C SER A 26 -8.72 2.87 -18.85
N VAL A 27 -7.52 2.67 -18.30
CA VAL A 27 -6.27 2.73 -19.08
C VAL A 27 -6.19 1.57 -20.07
N VAL A 28 -6.66 0.38 -19.69
CA VAL A 28 -6.70 -0.80 -20.58
C VAL A 28 -7.66 -0.58 -21.75
N GLU A 29 -8.82 0.04 -21.50
CA GLU A 29 -9.85 0.29 -22.52
C GLU A 29 -9.31 1.13 -23.69
N VAL A 30 -8.39 2.06 -23.44
CA VAL A 30 -7.74 2.89 -24.48
C VAL A 30 -6.95 2.05 -25.49
N PHE A 31 -6.53 0.83 -25.15
CA PHE A 31 -5.77 -0.03 -26.04
C PHE A 31 -6.64 -0.81 -27.05
N ASP A 32 -7.98 -0.71 -26.96
CA ASP A 32 -8.95 -1.36 -27.87
C ASP A 32 -8.68 -2.86 -28.07
N LEU A 33 -8.38 -3.55 -26.96
CA LEU A 33 -8.05 -4.96 -26.96
C LEU A 33 -9.32 -5.82 -27.05
N ARG A 34 -9.25 -6.90 -27.83
CA ARG A 34 -10.25 -7.97 -27.92
C ARG A 34 -9.91 -9.12 -26.96
N ASP A 35 -10.93 -9.85 -26.53
CA ASP A 35 -10.80 -11.02 -25.63
C ASP A 35 -10.04 -10.72 -24.33
N VAL A 36 -10.28 -9.56 -23.73
CA VAL A 36 -9.59 -9.12 -22.51
C VAL A 36 -9.86 -10.09 -21.36
N ARG A 37 -8.78 -10.55 -20.73
CA ARG A 37 -8.79 -11.34 -19.50
C ARG A 37 -7.98 -10.61 -18.43
N VAL A 38 -8.55 -10.54 -17.24
CA VAL A 38 -7.93 -9.91 -16.07
C VAL A 38 -7.65 -10.98 -15.03
N PHE A 39 -6.42 -11.02 -14.55
CA PHE A 39 -5.96 -11.85 -13.44
C PHE A 39 -5.46 -10.95 -12.33
N GLU A 40 -5.64 -11.36 -11.08
CA GLU A 40 -5.14 -10.62 -9.93
C GLU A 40 -4.40 -11.55 -8.98
N THR A 41 -3.37 -11.02 -8.36
CA THR A 41 -2.61 -11.74 -7.34
C THR A 41 -2.05 -10.77 -6.31
N THR A 42 -2.04 -11.18 -5.05
CA THR A 42 -1.30 -10.49 -3.98
C THR A 42 0.18 -10.92 -3.96
N HIS A 43 0.54 -11.97 -4.71
CA HIS A 43 1.88 -12.48 -4.77
C HIS A 43 2.69 -11.78 -5.86
N TYR A 44 3.96 -11.50 -5.56
CA TYR A 44 4.89 -11.07 -6.60
C TYR A 44 5.11 -12.15 -7.66
N ILE A 45 5.37 -11.75 -8.91
CA ILE A 45 5.64 -12.69 -10.03
C ILE A 45 6.77 -13.67 -9.69
N LYS A 46 7.81 -13.23 -8.96
CA LYS A 46 8.91 -14.09 -8.49
C LYS A 46 8.44 -15.26 -7.62
N CYS A 47 7.28 -15.13 -6.97
CA CYS A 47 6.70 -16.17 -6.14
C CYS A 47 6.11 -17.31 -6.96
N LEU A 48 5.83 -17.12 -8.26
CA LEU A 48 5.29 -18.19 -9.13
C LEU A 48 6.22 -19.41 -9.21
N THR A 49 7.52 -19.19 -9.09
CA THR A 49 8.56 -20.25 -9.14
C THR A 49 9.20 -20.51 -7.77
N CYS A 50 8.72 -19.84 -6.71
CA CYS A 50 9.25 -20.02 -5.36
C CYS A 50 8.57 -21.23 -4.67
N GLU A 51 9.38 -22.11 -4.08
CA GLU A 51 8.90 -23.27 -3.32
C GLU A 51 8.24 -22.84 -1.99
N ASP A 52 8.73 -21.76 -1.38
CA ASP A 52 8.22 -21.21 -0.12
C ASP A 52 7.16 -20.12 -0.31
N ARG A 53 6.61 -19.96 -1.51
CA ARG A 53 5.72 -18.83 -1.86
C ARG A 53 4.56 -18.57 -0.89
N PHE A 54 3.99 -19.62 -0.30
CA PHE A 54 2.87 -19.53 0.64
C PHE A 54 3.31 -19.31 2.10
N LYS A 55 4.60 -19.44 2.39
CA LYS A 55 5.18 -19.16 3.72
C LYS A 55 5.60 -17.70 3.86
N CYS A 56 5.90 -17.04 2.75
CA CYS A 56 6.25 -15.62 2.71
C CYS A 56 5.04 -14.68 2.85
N GLU A 57 3.83 -15.23 2.95
CA GLU A 57 2.58 -14.45 2.96
C GLU A 57 1.96 -14.31 4.34
N ASP A 58 2.64 -14.70 5.42
CA ASP A 58 2.10 -14.46 6.76
C ASP A 58 2.08 -12.95 7.02
N PRO A 59 0.91 -12.29 7.04
CA PRO A 59 0.83 -10.85 7.28
C PRO A 59 1.30 -10.51 8.70
N LEU A 60 1.28 -11.50 9.61
CA LEU A 60 1.72 -11.40 10.99
C LEU A 60 3.17 -11.84 11.18
N ASP A 61 3.93 -12.07 10.10
CA ASP A 61 5.36 -12.32 10.20
C ASP A 61 6.02 -11.18 11.04
N PRO A 62 6.79 -11.51 12.09
CA PRO A 62 7.33 -10.51 13.01
C PRO A 62 8.20 -9.45 12.33
N GLU A 63 8.94 -9.81 11.28
CA GLU A 63 9.78 -8.86 10.56
C GLU A 63 8.95 -7.93 9.68
N ILE A 64 7.91 -8.46 9.03
CA ILE A 64 6.96 -7.66 8.25
C ILE A 64 6.20 -6.67 9.15
N VAL A 65 5.66 -7.13 10.28
CA VAL A 65 4.96 -6.29 11.26
C VAL A 65 5.90 -5.21 11.79
N ARG A 66 7.13 -5.56 12.18
CA ARG A 66 8.13 -4.61 12.68
C ARG A 66 8.47 -3.55 11.63
N SER A 67 8.63 -3.95 10.38
CA SER A 67 8.88 -3.01 9.28
C SER A 67 7.70 -2.04 9.10
N GLY A 68 6.46 -2.56 9.09
CA GLY A 68 5.28 -1.72 8.93
C GLY A 68 5.06 -0.73 10.08
N VAL A 69 5.34 -1.14 11.32
CA VAL A 69 5.31 -0.24 12.49
C VAL A 69 6.39 0.83 12.38
N LYS A 70 7.62 0.45 12.02
CA LYS A 70 8.73 1.39 11.85
C LYS A 70 8.42 2.46 10.78
N ASP A 71 7.80 2.08 9.67
CA ASP A 71 7.40 3.04 8.63
C ASP A 71 6.42 4.10 9.19
N ILE A 72 5.49 3.67 10.06
CA ILE A 72 4.55 4.58 10.74
C ILE A 72 5.28 5.47 11.75
N GLU A 73 6.21 4.93 12.53
CA GLU A 73 7.03 5.71 13.47
C GLU A 73 7.88 6.76 12.76
N ASP A 74 8.51 6.40 11.64
CA ASP A 74 9.31 7.32 10.82
C ASP A 74 8.43 8.46 10.28
N ASP A 75 7.20 8.17 9.83
CA ASP A 75 6.24 9.19 9.40
C ASP A 75 5.75 10.09 10.55
N LEU A 76 5.49 9.54 11.73
CA LEU A 76 5.15 10.32 12.93
C LEU A 76 6.28 11.26 13.34
N GLN A 77 7.53 10.81 13.25
CA GLN A 77 8.69 11.64 13.56
C GLN A 77 8.78 12.86 12.62
N LYS A 78 8.44 12.70 11.33
CA LYS A 78 8.41 13.82 10.39
C LYS A 78 7.38 14.89 10.76
N LEU A 79 6.26 14.51 11.39
CA LEU A 79 5.20 15.43 11.80
C LEU A 79 5.57 16.32 12.99
N GLU A 80 6.54 15.93 13.83
CA GLU A 80 6.89 16.67 15.05
C GLU A 80 7.30 18.13 14.78
N ALA A 81 7.98 18.35 13.65
CA ALA A 81 8.47 19.66 13.22
C ALA A 81 7.41 20.50 12.48
N PHE A 82 6.23 19.95 12.20
CA PHE A 82 5.19 20.66 11.45
C PHE A 82 4.47 21.71 12.33
N PRO A 83 4.24 22.93 11.82
CA PRO A 83 3.75 24.05 12.64
C PRO A 83 2.25 23.95 12.99
N ASP A 84 1.43 23.30 12.17
CA ASP A 84 0.00 23.15 12.42
C ASP A 84 -0.25 22.00 13.40
N ARG A 85 -0.46 22.34 14.67
CA ARG A 85 -0.63 21.36 15.74
C ARG A 85 -1.94 20.59 15.65
N GLU A 86 -3.01 21.20 15.13
CA GLU A 86 -4.30 20.50 14.99
C GLU A 86 -4.18 19.38 13.96
N GLN A 87 -3.57 19.65 12.81
CA GLN A 87 -3.34 18.60 11.80
C GLN A 87 -2.35 17.53 12.28
N VAL A 88 -1.31 17.92 13.03
CA VAL A 88 -0.36 16.98 13.63
C VAL A 88 -1.07 16.05 14.61
N ASP A 89 -1.96 16.57 15.47
CA ASP A 89 -2.67 15.76 16.45
C ASP A 89 -3.59 14.74 15.76
N ILE A 90 -4.34 15.17 14.73
CA ILE A 90 -5.22 14.29 13.94
C ILE A 90 -4.42 13.16 13.29
N LEU A 91 -3.35 13.49 12.56
CA LEU A 91 -2.54 12.47 11.87
C LEU A 91 -1.78 11.57 12.84
N SER A 92 -1.40 12.09 14.01
CA SER A 92 -0.76 11.31 15.07
C SER A 92 -1.71 10.30 15.68
N GLU A 93 -2.96 10.67 15.93
CA GLU A 93 -3.99 9.75 16.40
C GLU A 93 -4.29 8.66 15.36
N GLU A 94 -4.45 9.05 14.09
CA GLU A 94 -4.62 8.10 12.97
C GLU A 94 -3.44 7.11 12.91
N GLY A 95 -2.19 7.60 13.03
CA GLY A 95 -0.98 6.78 12.98
C GLY A 95 -0.90 5.78 14.13
N ARG A 96 -1.21 6.21 15.37
CA ARG A 96 -1.26 5.31 16.54
C ARG A 96 -2.31 4.22 16.40
N ALA A 97 -3.50 4.58 15.90
CA ALA A 97 -4.54 3.59 15.61
C ALA A 97 -4.08 2.59 14.52
N LEU A 98 -3.33 3.08 13.52
CA LEU A 98 -2.78 2.24 12.46
C LEU A 98 -1.75 1.24 12.98
N MET A 99 -0.86 1.64 13.90
CA MET A 99 0.11 0.73 14.53
C MET A 99 -0.59 -0.42 15.27
N ASN A 100 -1.63 -0.11 16.06
CA ASN A 100 -2.43 -1.14 16.74
C ASN A 100 -3.04 -2.11 15.74
N ARG A 101 -3.59 -1.59 14.64
CA ARG A 101 -4.19 -2.41 13.58
C ARG A 101 -3.16 -3.29 12.86
N VAL A 102 -1.94 -2.81 12.66
CA VAL A 102 -0.83 -3.60 12.09
C VAL A 102 -0.47 -4.77 13.01
N HIS A 103 -0.48 -4.58 14.33
CA HIS A 103 -0.28 -5.69 15.27
C HIS A 103 -1.42 -6.71 15.27
N GLU A 104 -2.66 -6.26 15.08
CA GLU A 104 -3.84 -7.14 15.09
C GLU A 104 -4.03 -7.91 13.78
N THR A 105 -3.78 -7.25 12.64
CA THR A 105 -4.15 -7.76 11.31
C THR A 105 -2.96 -8.00 10.39
N GLY A 106 -1.77 -7.56 10.78
CA GLY A 106 -0.56 -7.68 9.98
C GLY A 106 -0.47 -6.68 8.84
N VAL A 107 0.51 -6.88 7.95
CA VAL A 107 0.72 -6.05 6.76
C VAL A 107 0.52 -6.90 5.51
N TYR A 108 -0.38 -6.46 4.65
CA TYR A 108 -0.65 -7.14 3.38
C TYR A 108 0.00 -6.40 2.20
N PRO A 109 0.59 -7.13 1.24
CA PRO A 109 1.10 -6.54 0.01
C PRO A 109 -0.05 -6.00 -0.86
N ALA A 110 0.26 -4.99 -1.68
CA ALA A 110 -0.67 -4.52 -2.70
C ALA A 110 -0.93 -5.61 -3.75
N SER A 111 -2.16 -5.68 -4.25
CA SER A 111 -2.48 -6.60 -5.35
C SER A 111 -1.89 -6.11 -6.68
N THR A 112 -1.46 -7.06 -7.50
CA THR A 112 -1.05 -6.85 -8.88
C THR A 112 -2.17 -7.30 -9.80
N MET A 113 -2.60 -6.43 -10.73
CA MET A 113 -3.56 -6.76 -11.78
C MET A 113 -2.82 -7.02 -13.10
N PHE A 114 -2.99 -8.21 -13.66
CA PHE A 114 -2.43 -8.62 -14.94
C PHE A 114 -3.53 -8.68 -16.00
N VAL A 115 -3.32 -8.01 -17.13
CA VAL A 115 -4.32 -7.89 -18.19
C VAL A 115 -3.75 -8.40 -19.49
N ILE A 116 -4.46 -9.35 -20.11
CA ILE A 116 -4.10 -9.95 -21.40
C ILE A 116 -5.24 -9.69 -22.37
N GLY A 117 -4.92 -9.23 -23.57
CA GLY A 117 -5.88 -9.08 -24.66
C GLY A 117 -5.18 -9.19 -26.01
N ARG A 118 -5.96 -9.42 -27.06
CA ARG A 118 -5.50 -9.45 -28.45
C ARG A 118 -5.73 -8.10 -29.09
N LYS A 119 -4.78 -7.63 -29.89
CA LYS A 119 -5.03 -6.50 -30.79
C LYS A 119 -5.88 -6.98 -31.98
#